data_AF-A0A2K6SSB9-F1
#
_entry.id   AF-A0A2K6SSB9-F1
#
_cell.length_a   1.000
_cell.length_b   1.000
_cell.length_c   1.000
_cell.angle_alpha   90.00
_cell.angle_beta   90.00
_cell.angle_gamma   90.00
#
_symmetry.space_group_name_H-M   'P 1'
#
loop_
_entity.id
_entity.type
_entity.pdbx_description
1 polymer ?
#
loop_
_entity_poly.entity_id
_entity_poly.type
_entity_poly.pdbx_seq_one_letter_code
_entity_poly.pdbx_strand_id
1 'polypeptide(L)' 'MNGEAICSALPTIPYHKLADLRYLSRGASGTVSSARHADWRVQVAVKHLHIHTPLLDRDFTRPSIQLLGS' A
#
# COMPACT_ATOMS: atom_id res chain seq x y z
N MET A 1 -6.86 -31.85 19.07
CA MET A 1 -6.27 -30.50 19.17
C MET A 1 -7.03 -29.63 18.19
N ASN A 2 -7.91 -28.74 18.67
CA ASN A 2 -8.64 -27.82 17.80
C ASN A 2 -7.64 -26.80 17.26
N GLY A 3 -7.39 -26.83 15.95
CA GLY A 3 -6.51 -25.88 15.27
C GLY A 3 -7.19 -24.53 15.17
N GLU A 4 -7.04 -23.70 16.19
CA GLU A 4 -7.52 -22.32 16.17
C GLU A 4 -6.72 -21.53 15.12
N ALA A 5 -7.41 -20.86 14.20
CA ALA A 5 -6.77 -20.10 13.13
C ALA A 5 -6.16 -18.81 13.69
N ILE A 6 -4.84 -18.64 13.51
CA ILE A 6 -4.16 -17.38 13.83
C ILE A 6 -4.47 -16.38 12.70
N CYS A 7 -5.14 -15.29 13.05
CA CYS A 7 -5.46 -14.21 12.11
C CYS A 7 -4.74 -12.92 12.52
N SER A 8 -4.19 -12.19 11.54
CA SER A 8 -3.62 -10.86 11.73
C SER A 8 -4.20 -9.91 10.69
N ALA A 9 -4.61 -8.72 11.14
CA ALA A 9 -5.17 -7.70 10.26
C ALA A 9 -4.05 -6.87 9.63
N LEU A 10 -4.14 -6.66 8.31
CA LEU A 10 -3.23 -5.75 7.62
C LEU A 10 -3.56 -4.29 8.01
N PRO A 11 -2.57 -3.47 8.43
CA PRO A 11 -2.81 -2.09 8.80
C PRO A 11 -3.18 -1.23 7.58
N THR A 12 -3.99 -0.21 7.80
CA THR A 12 -4.22 0.85 6.81
C THR A 12 -3.23 1.98 7.08
N ILE A 13 -2.48 2.39 6.05
CA ILE A 13 -1.48 3.46 6.15
C ILE A 13 -2.06 4.73 5.52
N PRO A 14 -2.28 5.81 6.31
CA PRO A 14 -2.69 7.09 5.75
C PRO A 14 -1.62 7.65 4.79
N TYR A 15 -2.04 8.22 3.66
CA TYR A 15 -1.11 8.71 2.63
C TYR A 15 -0.10 9.74 3.17
N HIS A 16 -0.52 10.62 4.08
CA HIS A 16 0.37 11.62 4.70
C HIS A 16 1.51 11.01 5.55
N LYS A 17 1.46 9.71 5.87
CA LYS A 17 2.56 9.00 6.54
C LYS A 17 3.65 8.53 5.57
N LEU A 18 3.43 8.64 4.26
CA LEU A 18 4.40 8.29 3.23
C LEU A 18 5.12 9.58 2.77
N ALA A 19 6.27 9.86 3.36
CA ALA A 19 7.12 10.99 2.98
C ALA A 19 8.04 10.62 1.81
N ASP A 20 8.62 11.62 1.15
CA ASP A 20 9.67 11.45 0.13
C ASP A 20 9.27 10.49 -1.01
N LEU A 21 8.02 10.54 -1.48
CA LEU A 21 7.58 9.72 -2.60
C LEU A 21 8.43 10.02 -3.85
N ARG A 22 9.07 8.98 -4.41
CA ARG A 22 9.85 9.06 -5.65
C ARG A 22 9.46 7.93 -6.58
N TYR A 23 9.18 8.30 -7.84
CA TYR A 23 8.88 7.34 -8.89
C TYR A 23 10.04 6.36 -9.11
N LEU A 24 9.73 5.07 -9.27
CA LEU A 24 10.69 4.05 -9.65
C LEU A 24 10.34 3.42 -11.00
N SER A 25 9.10 2.94 -11.14
CA SER A 25 8.67 2.25 -12.35
C SER A 25 7.16 2.31 -12.54
N ARG A 26 6.72 2.01 -13.76
CA ARG A 26 5.32 1.84 -14.13
C ARG A 26 5.18 0.57 -14.96
N GLY A 27 4.15 -0.22 -14.67
CA GLY A 27 3.78 -1.38 -15.45
C GLY A 27 2.27 -1.47 -15.63
N ALA A 28 1.80 -2.56 -16.23
CA ALA A 28 0.37 -2.78 -16.47
C ALA A 28 -0.47 -2.75 -15.19
N SER A 29 0.10 -3.18 -14.05
CA SER A 29 -0.59 -3.25 -12.76
C SER A 29 -0.45 -1.98 -11.89
N GLY A 30 0.07 -0.87 -12.44
CA GLY A 30 0.19 0.40 -11.73
C GLY A 30 1.62 0.96 -11.67
N THR A 31 1.78 1.98 -10.82
CA THR A 31 3.04 2.69 -10.58
C THR A 31 3.67 2.22 -9.27
N VAL A 32 4.98 2.05 -9.26
CA VAL A 32 5.78 1.78 -8.05
C VAL A 32 6.61 3.02 -7.72
N SER A 33 6.60 3.40 -6.45
CA SER A 33 7.41 4.50 -5.91
C SER A 33 8.11 4.06 -4.62
N SER A 34 9.30 4.60 -4.36
CA SER A 34 9.89 4.55 -3.02
C SER A 34 9.28 5.65 -2.15
N ALA A 35 9.13 5.40 -0.86
CA ALA A 35 8.76 6.39 0.13
C ALA A 35 9.45 6.10 1.47
N ARG A 36 9.37 7.01 2.42
CA ARG A 36 9.76 6.80 3.81
C ARG A 36 8.54 6.85 4.72
N HIS A 37 8.31 5.81 5.50
CA HIS A 37 7.21 5.82 6.47
C HIS A 37 7.56 6.71 7.66
N ALA A 38 6.71 7.69 7.98
CA ALA A 38 6.99 8.69 9.01
C ALA A 38 7.19 8.08 10.41
N ASP A 39 6.28 7.18 10.82
CA ASP A 39 6.33 6.58 12.16
C ASP A 39 7.37 5.46 12.26
N TRP A 40 7.37 4.52 11.30
CA TRP A 40 8.29 3.39 11.27
C TRP A 40 9.72 3.79 10.94
N ARG A 41 9.92 4.96 10.31
CA ARG A 41 11.22 5.54 9.96
C ARG A 41 12.05 4.70 8.96
N VAL A 42 11.41 3.79 8.24
CA VAL A 42 12.03 2.92 7.22
C VAL A 42 11.64 3.35 5.80
N GLN A 43 12.49 3.00 4.82
CA GLN A 43 12.11 3.08 3.41
C GLN A 43 11.14 1.97 3.04
N VAL A 44 10.18 2.27 2.17
CA VAL A 44 9.14 1.35 1.71
C VAL A 44 8.91 1.49 0.21
N ALA A 45 8.41 0.43 -0.41
CA ALA A 45 7.89 0.46 -1.77
C ALA A 45 6.36 0.64 -1.73
N VAL A 46 5.84 1.52 -2.58
CA VAL A 46 4.42 1.86 -2.68
C VAL A 46 3.94 1.56 -4.11
N LYS A 47 3.15 0.50 -4.27
CA LYS A 47 2.43 0.21 -5.53
C LYS A 47 1.06 0.86 -5.48
N HIS A 48 0.75 1.72 -6.46
CA HIS A 48 -0.51 2.47 -6.50
C HIS A 48 -1.08 2.54 -7.92
N LEU A 49 -2.40 2.66 -7.98
CA LEU A 49 -3.16 2.80 -9.22
C LEU A 49 -3.45 4.28 -9.48
N HIS A 50 -3.37 4.69 -10.74
CA HIS A 50 -3.81 6.01 -11.17
C HIS A 50 -5.31 5.92 -11.53
N ILE A 51 -6.17 6.29 -10.58
CA ILE A 51 -7.61 6.25 -10.77
C ILE A 51 -8.04 7.59 -11.38
N HIS A 52 -8.15 7.64 -12.71
CA HIS A 52 -8.52 8.86 -13.46
C HIS A 52 -10.03 9.12 -13.49
N THR A 53 -10.86 8.12 -13.20
CA THR A 53 -12.32 8.25 -13.08
C THR A 53 -12.67 8.12 -11.59
N PRO A 54 -13.36 9.09 -10.97
CA PRO A 54 -13.82 8.91 -9.59
C PRO A 54 -14.66 7.64 -9.54
N LEU A 55 -14.20 6.67 -8.75
CA LEU A 55 -14.98 5.47 -8.47
C LEU A 55 -16.21 5.94 -7.70
N LEU A 56 -17.32 6.12 -8.41
CA LEU A 56 -18.64 6.27 -7.80
C LEU A 56 -18.84 5.05 -6.89
N ASP A 57 -18.79 5.30 -5.58
CA ASP A 57 -19.21 4.44 -4.46
C ASP A 57 -19.47 2.97 -4.82
N ARG A 58 -18.39 2.25 -5.12
CA ARG A 58 -18.38 0.79 -5.11
C ARG A 58 -17.28 0.33 -4.18
N ASP A 59 -17.58 0.33 -2.88
CA ASP A 59 -17.04 -0.51 -1.79
C ASP A 59 -15.64 -1.15 -1.94
N PHE A 60 -14.66 -0.49 -2.56
CA PHE A 60 -13.30 -0.98 -2.68
C PHE A 60 -12.29 0.16 -2.66
N THR A 61 -12.32 0.95 -1.59
CA THR A 61 -11.17 1.76 -1.18
C THR A 61 -10.15 0.87 -0.49
N ARG A 62 -9.36 0.09 -1.25
CA ARG A 62 -8.14 -0.52 -0.70
C ARG A 62 -7.03 -0.56 -1.76
N PRO A 63 -6.19 0.48 -1.87
CA PRO A 63 -4.83 0.24 -2.34
C PRO A 63 -4.14 -0.65 -1.30
N SER A 64 -4.11 -1.96 -1.55
CA SER A 64 -3.36 -2.91 -0.74
C SER A 64 -1.87 -2.64 -0.93
N ILE A 65 -1.26 -1.99 0.06
CA ILE A 65 0.20 -1.93 0.17
C ILE A 65 0.66 -3.33 0.57
N GLN A 66 1.10 -4.13 -0.40
CA GLN A 66 1.86 -5.34 -0.12
C GLN A 66 3.30 -4.93 0.16
N LEU A 67 3.70 -4.88 1.43
CA LEU A 67 5.12 -4.85 1.78
C LEU A 67 5.74 -6.19 1.35
N LEU A 68 6.53 -6.16 0.29
CA LEU A 68 7.37 -7.28 -0.08
C LEU A 68 8.58 -7.29 0.87
N GLY A 69 8.49 -8.07 1.96
CA GLY A 69 9.64 -8.40 2.80
C GLY A 69 10.41 -9.56 2.17
N SER A 70 11.74 -9.43 2.14
CA SER A 70 12.68 -10.50 1.74
C SER A 70 12.67 -11.66 2.73
#